data_AF-A0A817PG01-F1
#
_entry.id   AF-A0A817PG01-F1
#
_cell.length_a   1.000
_cell.length_b   1.000
_cell.length_c   1.000
_cell.angle_alpha   90.00
_cell.angle_beta   90.00
_cell.angle_gamma   90.00
#
_symmetry.space_group_name_H-M   'P 1'
#
loop_
_entity.id
_entity.type
_entity.pdbx_description
1 polymer ?
#
loop_
_entity_poly.entity_id
_entity_poly.type
_entity_poly.pdbx_seq_one_letter_code
_entity_poly.pdbx_strand_id
1 'polypeptide(L)'
;MNRVNFDEFEIFIKKLYSYLKILRITNQSKDITFLNAHRWEQLVLQCIPQLEEFDLQYYEQRNDQFDYSSYTRESDQFISSFWIERKWIFEIEINNESINYLIHPYRKRWYENCNSIPDLTKFTRLTLTYILPDSLHESVIVDIKRVLTIAQVYHLEIPEENIFIGALIEALNLVPELNTLKIYSLSLYEPRNLSFEEYMILCSIEDISKITKVYLEKMNIIEEFYFLLALCPFMTYFKVDSINDMNIESILEKIVEKINRDSNNYLRRLCFYIPMADDRMIQQLRIMIDCPGKLKWNRTATTIIGGYGTGPNQLNYPNGIFIESKTKILYIADVGNHRVQKRYPNGEIITAAGDPHGRAGIQYWQRDAQNGTTVAGNESLGAALNEFHFPTRVLVGSKKNIIVADSLNQQIMQWTFPYDPKKNVGTIIAVSY
;
A
#
# COMPACT_ATOMS: atom_id res chain seq x y z
N MET A 1 5.45 5.51 50.89
CA MET A 1 4.36 4.57 50.54
C MET A 1 5.01 3.28 50.12
N ASN A 2 4.64 2.15 50.75
CA ASN A 2 5.22 0.84 50.41
C ASN A 2 4.95 0.54 48.93
N ARG A 3 6.02 0.44 48.13
CA ARG A 3 5.93 0.10 46.71
C ARG A 3 5.63 -1.39 46.63
N VAL A 4 4.44 -1.73 46.13
CA VAL A 4 4.05 -3.12 45.87
C VAL A 4 4.95 -3.66 44.76
N ASN A 5 5.64 -4.76 45.04
CA ASN A 5 6.43 -5.47 44.02
C ASN A 5 5.53 -6.40 43.20
N PHE A 6 6.02 -6.92 42.08
CA PHE A 6 5.18 -7.74 41.20
C PHE A 6 4.74 -9.03 41.90
N ASP A 7 5.55 -9.64 42.76
CA ASP A 7 5.20 -10.85 43.51
C ASP A 7 3.96 -10.63 44.39
N GLU A 8 3.93 -9.51 45.14
CA GLU A 8 2.80 -9.11 45.97
C GLU A 8 1.56 -8.81 45.13
N PHE A 9 1.75 -8.14 43.99
CA PHE A 9 0.69 -7.87 43.03
C PHE A 9 0.12 -9.16 42.43
N GLU A 10 0.97 -10.12 42.07
CA GLU A 10 0.60 -11.41 41.50
C GLU A 10 -0.24 -12.21 42.50
N ILE A 11 0.16 -12.23 43.78
CA ILE A 11 -0.61 -12.85 44.87
C ILE A 11 -1.97 -12.16 45.03
N PHE A 12 -2.04 -10.84 44.89
CA PHE A 12 -3.28 -10.08 44.95
C PHE A 12 -4.22 -10.42 43.78
N ILE A 13 -3.70 -10.44 42.54
CA ILE A 13 -4.49 -10.83 41.35
C ILE A 13 -4.96 -12.28 41.45
N LYS A 14 -4.13 -13.21 41.95
CA LYS A 14 -4.52 -14.60 42.19
C LYS A 14 -5.69 -14.75 43.18
N LYS A 15 -5.87 -13.79 44.09
CA LYS A 15 -7.02 -13.75 45.01
C LYS A 15 -8.27 -13.12 44.38
N LEU A 16 -8.11 -12.34 43.32
CA LEU A 16 -9.22 -11.79 42.55
C LEU A 16 -9.68 -12.85 41.53
N TYR A 17 -10.89 -13.36 41.71
CA TYR A 17 -11.46 -14.43 40.88
C TYR A 17 -11.51 -14.07 39.38
N SER A 18 -11.72 -15.10 38.55
CA SER A 18 -11.82 -15.15 37.08
C SER A 18 -12.84 -14.21 36.38
N TYR A 19 -13.41 -13.24 37.09
CA TYR A 19 -14.41 -12.29 36.59
C TYR A 19 -13.81 -10.91 36.22
N LEU A 20 -12.51 -10.72 36.41
CA LEU A 20 -11.86 -9.45 36.07
C LEU A 20 -11.80 -9.29 34.54
N LYS A 21 -12.59 -8.34 34.03
CA LYS A 21 -12.64 -7.99 32.60
C LYS A 21 -11.81 -6.77 32.22
N ILE A 22 -11.56 -5.88 33.17
CA ILE A 22 -10.84 -4.62 32.96
C ILE A 22 -9.78 -4.50 34.06
N LEU A 23 -8.52 -4.30 33.67
CA LEU A 23 -7.41 -4.10 34.58
C LEU A 23 -6.65 -2.84 34.15
N ARG A 24 -6.64 -1.83 35.02
CA ARG A 24 -5.91 -0.58 34.81
C ARG A 24 -4.94 -0.36 35.95
N ILE A 25 -3.68 -0.15 35.63
CA ILE A 25 -2.59 -0.06 36.59
C ILE A 25 -1.75 1.16 36.27
N THR A 26 -1.56 2.01 37.27
CA THR A 26 -0.61 3.12 37.23
C THR A 26 0.44 2.84 38.29
N ASN A 27 1.67 2.56 37.87
CA ASN A 27 2.74 2.12 38.74
C ASN A 27 3.93 3.10 38.71
N GLN A 28 4.31 3.58 39.88
CA GLN A 28 5.52 4.39 40.12
C GLN A 28 6.58 3.61 40.94
N SER A 29 6.47 2.28 40.93
CA SER A 29 7.38 1.37 41.62
C SER A 29 8.76 1.35 40.96
N LYS A 30 9.75 0.91 41.73
CA LYS A 30 11.12 0.64 41.26
C LYS A 30 11.26 -0.78 40.69
N ASP A 31 10.18 -1.53 40.68
CA ASP A 31 10.20 -2.93 40.31
C ASP A 31 10.01 -3.11 38.81
N ILE A 32 11.13 -3.23 38.10
CA ILE A 32 11.19 -3.44 36.65
C ILE A 32 10.56 -4.76 36.21
N THR A 33 10.24 -5.68 37.14
CA THR A 33 9.53 -6.92 36.79
C THR A 33 8.10 -6.66 36.30
N PHE A 34 7.54 -5.46 36.54
CA PHE A 34 6.31 -5.01 35.87
C PHE A 34 6.44 -4.82 34.36
N LEU A 35 7.66 -4.75 33.83
CA LEU A 35 7.95 -4.69 32.39
C LEU A 35 8.30 -6.07 31.80
N ASN A 36 8.15 -7.15 32.59
CA ASN A 36 8.35 -8.51 32.09
C ASN A 36 7.09 -9.01 31.36
N ALA A 37 7.14 -9.03 30.02
CA ALA A 37 6.00 -9.44 29.20
C ALA A 37 5.60 -10.91 29.42
N HIS A 38 6.56 -11.82 29.65
CA HIS A 38 6.30 -13.23 29.95
C HIS A 38 5.38 -13.38 31.15
N ARG A 39 5.73 -12.63 32.18
CA ARG A 39 5.13 -12.76 33.50
C ARG A 39 3.69 -12.27 33.48
N TRP A 40 3.44 -11.19 32.74
CA TRP A 40 2.09 -10.75 32.42
C TRP A 40 1.30 -11.79 31.63
N GLU A 41 1.89 -12.37 30.58
CA GLU A 41 1.26 -13.40 29.78
C GLU A 41 0.84 -14.60 30.65
N GLN A 42 1.74 -15.12 31.49
CA GLN A 42 1.42 -16.21 32.42
C GLN A 42 0.34 -15.83 33.43
N LEU A 43 0.42 -14.63 34.02
CA LEU A 43 -0.58 -14.15 34.97
C LEU A 43 -1.98 -14.07 34.34
N VAL A 44 -2.08 -13.53 33.12
CA VAL A 44 -3.35 -13.38 32.42
C VAL A 44 -3.91 -14.74 32.03
N LEU A 45 -3.10 -15.62 31.43
CA LEU A 45 -3.54 -16.94 31.00
C LEU A 45 -4.00 -17.82 32.16
N GLN A 46 -3.31 -17.76 33.31
CA GLN A 46 -3.59 -18.63 34.44
C GLN A 46 -4.66 -18.08 35.38
N CYS A 47 -4.72 -16.76 35.59
CA CYS A 47 -5.52 -16.18 36.67
C CYS A 47 -6.71 -15.35 36.17
N ILE A 48 -6.56 -14.62 35.07
CA ILE A 48 -7.59 -13.70 34.53
C ILE A 48 -7.80 -13.87 33.02
N PRO A 49 -8.14 -15.09 32.53
CA PRO A 49 -8.23 -15.36 31.09
C PRO A 49 -9.35 -14.60 30.38
N GLN A 50 -10.32 -14.04 31.13
CA GLN A 50 -11.41 -13.21 30.61
C GLN A 50 -11.06 -11.72 30.53
N LEU A 51 -9.79 -11.34 30.71
CA LEU A 51 -9.36 -9.94 30.63
C LEU A 51 -9.58 -9.39 29.20
N GLU A 52 -10.49 -8.43 29.07
CA GLU A 52 -10.86 -7.78 27.81
C GLU A 52 -10.06 -6.48 27.60
N GLU A 53 -9.90 -5.68 28.65
CA GLU A 53 -9.12 -4.43 28.63
C GLU A 53 -7.95 -4.49 29.62
N PHE A 54 -6.74 -4.19 29.12
CA PHE A 54 -5.53 -4.11 29.93
C PHE A 54 -4.81 -2.79 29.65
N ASP A 55 -4.70 -1.96 30.69
CA ASP A 55 -3.94 -0.71 30.66
C ASP A 55 -2.85 -0.76 31.75
N LEU A 56 -1.58 -0.67 31.37
CA LEU A 56 -0.45 -0.49 32.29
C LEU A 56 0.26 0.82 31.96
N GLN A 57 0.44 1.66 32.96
CA GLN A 57 1.29 2.85 32.90
C GLN A 57 2.38 2.70 33.95
N TYR A 58 3.62 2.51 33.52
CA TYR A 58 4.78 2.38 34.39
C TYR A 58 5.69 3.59 34.20
N TYR A 59 6.02 4.26 35.30
CA TYR A 59 6.76 5.52 35.32
C TYR A 59 8.12 5.33 35.98
N GLU A 60 9.19 5.66 35.25
CA GLU A 60 10.57 5.69 35.75
C GLU A 60 11.09 7.13 35.80
N GLN A 61 11.57 7.60 36.96
CA GLN A 61 12.20 8.92 37.09
C GLN A 61 13.71 8.84 36.85
N ARG A 62 14.26 9.80 36.09
CA ARG A 62 15.66 9.77 35.60
C ARG A 62 16.75 9.77 36.70
N ASN A 63 16.43 10.15 37.93
CA ASN A 63 17.38 10.18 39.06
C ASN A 63 17.57 8.83 39.78
N ASP A 64 16.86 7.78 39.38
CA ASP A 64 17.02 6.47 39.98
C ASP A 64 18.19 5.71 39.32
N GLN A 65 19.32 5.63 40.01
CA GLN A 65 20.43 4.74 39.66
C GLN A 65 19.98 3.28 39.79
N PHE A 66 19.35 2.74 38.75
CA PHE A 66 18.96 1.35 38.71
C PHE A 66 20.11 0.45 38.24
N ASP A 67 20.40 -0.58 39.04
CA ASP A 67 21.29 -1.67 38.66
C ASP A 67 20.50 -2.74 37.89
N TYR A 68 20.57 -2.66 36.56
CA TYR A 68 19.91 -3.58 35.64
C TYR A 68 20.69 -4.88 35.40
N SER A 69 21.81 -5.10 36.11
CA SER A 69 22.63 -6.33 35.96
C SER A 69 21.87 -7.62 36.30
N SER A 70 20.73 -7.52 36.97
CA SER A 70 19.86 -8.63 37.35
C SER A 70 18.79 -9.01 36.30
N TYR A 71 18.61 -8.20 35.23
CA TYR A 71 17.67 -8.53 34.15
C TYR A 71 18.28 -9.63 33.26
N THR A 72 18.10 -10.85 33.72
CA THR A 72 18.59 -12.05 33.06
C THR A 72 17.61 -12.45 31.95
N ARG A 73 18.14 -12.45 30.73
CA ARG A 73 17.47 -12.73 29.46
C ARG A 73 16.59 -13.98 29.51
N GLU A 74 15.28 -13.78 29.42
CA GLU A 74 14.42 -14.56 28.54
C GLU A 74 13.61 -13.56 27.69
N SER A 75 13.54 -13.84 26.40
CA SER A 75 13.17 -12.93 25.31
C SER A 75 11.67 -12.58 25.30
N ASP A 76 11.26 -11.58 26.07
CA ASP A 76 9.83 -11.21 26.17
C ASP A 76 9.57 -9.75 25.83
N GLN A 77 9.58 -9.47 24.52
CA GLN A 77 9.53 -8.12 23.94
C GLN A 77 8.10 -7.63 23.63
N PHE A 78 7.07 -8.01 24.39
CA PHE A 78 5.66 -7.65 24.09
C PHE A 78 5.22 -7.95 22.63
N ILE A 79 5.88 -8.91 21.98
CA ILE A 79 5.69 -9.28 20.57
C ILE A 79 5.17 -10.71 20.37
N SER A 80 4.88 -11.44 21.45
CA SER A 80 4.32 -12.80 21.35
C SER A 80 2.92 -12.78 20.74
N SER A 81 2.45 -13.93 20.23
CA SER A 81 1.09 -14.06 19.68
C SER A 81 0.02 -13.63 20.68
N PHE A 82 0.27 -13.81 21.99
CA PHE A 82 -0.60 -13.37 23.07
C PHE A 82 -0.94 -11.88 23.02
N TRP A 83 0.07 -11.01 22.90
CA TRP A 83 -0.09 -9.54 22.85
C TRP A 83 -0.75 -9.11 21.54
N ILE A 84 -0.34 -9.75 20.45
CA ILE A 84 -0.80 -9.51 19.08
C ILE A 84 -2.30 -9.81 18.93
N GLU A 85 -2.73 -11.00 19.34
CA GLU A 85 -4.13 -11.44 19.22
C GLU A 85 -5.08 -10.54 20.02
N ARG A 86 -4.60 -10.03 21.16
CA ARG A 86 -5.34 -9.10 22.03
C ARG A 86 -5.25 -7.65 21.60
N LYS A 87 -4.37 -7.33 20.64
CA LYS A 87 -4.11 -5.97 20.15
C LYS A 87 -3.74 -5.02 21.30
N TRP A 88 -2.93 -5.49 22.23
CA TRP A 88 -2.39 -4.65 23.29
C TRP A 88 -1.05 -4.11 22.82
N ILE A 89 -0.96 -2.79 22.63
CA ILE A 89 0.22 -2.12 22.07
C ILE A 89 1.15 -1.75 23.21
N PHE A 90 2.46 -1.85 22.96
CA PHE A 90 3.48 -1.29 23.82
C PHE A 90 4.00 0.04 23.26
N GLU A 91 3.78 1.12 24.00
CA GLU A 91 4.28 2.46 23.69
C GLU A 91 5.25 2.90 24.78
N ILE A 92 6.31 3.58 24.39
CA ILE A 92 7.37 4.05 25.28
C ILE A 92 7.58 5.52 24.96
N GLU A 93 7.54 6.36 25.98
CA GLU A 93 7.79 7.79 25.84
C GLU A 93 8.98 8.16 26.71
N ILE A 94 10.03 8.69 26.09
CA ILE A 94 11.17 9.27 26.78
C ILE A 94 11.03 10.78 26.70
N ASN A 95 11.03 11.42 27.87
CA ASN A 95 11.05 12.88 27.98
C ASN A 95 12.26 13.33 28.82
N ASN A 96 12.34 14.62 29.14
CA ASN A 96 13.47 15.17 29.89
C ASN A 96 13.55 14.72 31.36
N GLU A 97 12.47 14.20 31.93
CA GLU A 97 12.36 13.94 33.36
C GLU A 97 12.18 12.44 33.68
N SER A 98 11.63 11.68 32.73
CA SER A 98 11.08 10.36 32.96
C SER A 98 11.03 9.50 31.70
N ILE A 99 10.91 8.20 31.92
CA ILE A 99 10.54 7.21 30.93
C ILE A 99 9.17 6.67 31.31
N ASN A 100 8.22 6.77 30.38
CA ASN A 100 6.87 6.24 30.55
C ASN A 100 6.72 5.01 29.65
N TYR A 101 6.38 3.88 30.25
CA TYR A 101 6.02 2.67 29.52
C TYR A 101 4.51 2.48 29.61
N LEU A 102 3.88 2.32 28.47
CA LEU A 102 2.44 2.27 28.31
C LEU A 102 2.07 0.99 27.59
N ILE A 103 1.23 0.17 28.22
CA ILE A 103 0.51 -0.90 27.54
C ILE A 103 -0.94 -0.51 27.55
N HIS A 104 -1.58 -0.52 26.39
CA HIS A 104 -3.01 -0.22 26.29
C HIS A 104 -3.64 -0.96 25.12
N PRO A 105 -4.97 -1.20 25.13
CA PRO A 105 -5.64 -1.76 23.97
C PRO A 105 -5.50 -0.80 22.79
N TYR A 106 -5.39 -1.39 21.61
CA TYR A 106 -5.24 -0.67 20.35
C TYR A 106 -6.38 0.35 20.17
N ARG A 107 -6.04 1.63 20.25
CA ARG A 107 -6.96 2.72 19.86
C ARG A 107 -6.74 3.04 18.38
N LYS A 108 -7.78 2.76 17.59
CA LYS A 108 -7.88 2.94 16.13
C LYS A 108 -7.23 4.22 15.56
N ARG A 109 -7.25 5.34 16.30
CA ARG A 109 -6.91 6.68 15.78
C ARG A 109 -5.49 6.83 15.19
N TRP A 110 -4.46 6.24 15.78
CA TRP A 110 -3.07 6.44 15.29
C TRP A 110 -2.78 5.63 14.02
N TYR A 111 -3.25 4.38 13.98
CA TYR A 111 -3.01 3.46 12.88
C TYR A 111 -3.99 3.64 11.70
N GLU A 112 -5.18 4.20 11.94
CA GLU A 112 -6.06 4.68 10.86
C GLU A 112 -5.34 5.77 10.02
N ASN A 113 -4.53 6.62 10.65
CA ASN A 113 -3.75 7.66 9.95
C ASN A 113 -2.54 7.13 9.18
N CYS A 114 -2.09 5.91 9.49
CA CYS A 114 -0.95 5.25 8.85
C CYS A 114 -1.34 4.34 7.66
N ASN A 115 -2.61 4.35 7.25
CA ASN A 115 -3.19 3.78 6.01
C ASN A 115 -2.73 2.37 5.58
N SER A 116 -2.20 1.57 6.49
CA SER A 116 -1.75 0.22 6.21
C SER A 116 -2.09 -0.64 7.41
N ILE A 117 -2.82 -1.73 7.15
CA ILE A 117 -3.03 -2.81 8.11
C ILE A 117 -1.63 -3.16 8.64
N PRO A 118 -1.34 -2.94 9.93
CA PRO A 118 -0.02 -3.20 10.46
C PRO A 118 0.26 -4.70 10.34
N ASP A 119 1.50 -5.04 10.00
CA ASP A 119 2.04 -6.33 10.40
C ASP A 119 1.94 -6.36 11.92
N LEU A 120 0.97 -7.13 12.44
CA LEU A 120 0.59 -7.06 13.85
C LEU A 120 1.74 -7.44 14.79
N THR A 121 2.85 -7.95 14.26
CA THR A 121 4.07 -8.30 14.98
C THR A 121 4.98 -7.10 15.29
N LYS A 122 4.72 -5.90 14.74
CA LYS A 122 5.67 -4.76 14.74
C LYS A 122 5.13 -3.48 15.37
N PHE A 123 4.52 -3.56 16.55
CA PHE A 123 3.78 -2.42 17.12
C PHE A 123 4.51 -1.55 18.14
N THR A 124 5.68 -1.96 18.61
CA THR A 124 6.38 -1.20 19.64
C THR A 124 6.77 0.17 19.13
N ARG A 125 6.23 1.21 19.77
CA ARG A 125 6.51 2.61 19.47
C ARG A 125 7.40 3.24 20.53
N LEU A 126 8.42 3.95 20.09
CA LEU A 126 9.22 4.85 20.90
C LEU A 126 8.93 6.29 20.50
N THR A 127 8.48 7.09 21.45
CA THR A 127 8.28 8.53 21.30
C THR A 127 9.38 9.25 22.07
N LEU A 128 10.13 10.12 21.40
CA LEU A 128 11.20 10.90 22.01
C LEU A 128 10.82 12.38 22.04
N THR A 129 10.74 12.98 23.22
CA THR A 129 10.37 14.39 23.41
C THR A 129 11.53 15.19 24.01
N TYR A 130 11.52 16.50 23.77
CA TYR A 130 12.50 17.50 24.18
C TYR A 130 13.92 17.31 23.63
N ILE A 131 14.05 16.93 22.36
CA ILE A 131 15.32 16.68 21.65
C ILE A 131 15.83 17.95 20.93
N LEU A 132 15.97 19.05 21.67
CA LEU A 132 16.31 20.36 21.09
C LEU A 132 17.82 20.71 20.93
N PRO A 133 18.83 19.89 21.30
CA PRO A 133 20.22 20.15 20.90
C PRO A 133 20.57 19.55 19.52
N ASP A 134 21.70 19.98 18.95
CA ASP A 134 22.29 19.42 17.72
C ASP A 134 22.54 17.90 17.81
N SER A 135 22.74 17.37 19.02
CA SER A 135 22.96 15.96 19.34
C SER A 135 22.07 15.49 20.49
N LEU A 136 21.87 14.19 20.62
CA LEU A 136 21.15 13.61 21.76
C LEU A 136 21.94 13.83 23.05
N HIS A 137 21.24 14.25 24.09
CA HIS A 137 21.83 14.31 25.43
C HIS A 137 22.20 12.89 25.91
N GLU A 138 23.34 12.75 26.61
CA GLU A 138 23.87 11.44 27.04
C GLU A 138 22.85 10.62 27.84
N SER A 139 22.04 11.29 28.66
CA SER A 139 20.96 10.63 29.41
C SER A 139 19.90 10.00 28.50
N VAL A 140 19.53 10.67 27.41
CA VAL A 140 18.57 10.14 26.44
C VAL A 140 19.14 8.92 25.72
N ILE A 141 20.43 8.95 25.38
CA ILE A 141 21.12 7.80 24.77
C ILE A 141 21.09 6.59 25.73
N VAL A 142 21.37 6.82 27.02
CA VAL A 142 21.29 5.79 28.05
C VAL A 142 19.87 5.25 28.17
N ASP A 143 18.85 6.13 28.19
CA ASP A 143 17.45 5.76 28.29
C ASP A 143 16.99 4.92 27.08
N ILE A 144 17.39 5.30 25.85
CA ILE A 144 17.10 4.51 24.64
C ILE A 144 17.75 3.12 24.72
N LYS A 145 19.02 3.04 25.10
CA LYS A 145 19.72 1.75 25.26
C LYS A 145 19.03 0.86 26.29
N ARG A 146 18.55 1.45 27.41
CA ARG A 146 17.77 0.73 28.43
C ARG A 146 16.47 0.19 27.84
N VAL A 147 15.70 1.03 27.16
CA VAL A 147 14.45 0.64 26.48
C VAL A 147 14.66 -0.54 25.54
N LEU A 148 15.75 -0.54 24.77
CA LEU A 148 16.06 -1.62 23.82
C LEU A 148 16.44 -2.95 24.48
N THR A 149 16.75 -2.95 25.79
CA THR A 149 16.88 -4.21 26.55
C THR A 149 15.52 -4.83 26.90
N ILE A 150 14.45 -4.01 26.92
CA ILE A 150 13.11 -4.40 27.33
C ILE A 150 12.25 -4.73 26.11
N ALA A 151 12.38 -3.97 25.03
CA ALA A 151 11.55 -4.17 23.84
C ALA A 151 12.29 -3.91 22.53
N GLN A 152 11.83 -4.60 21.48
CA GLN A 152 12.23 -4.33 20.11
C GLN A 152 11.33 -3.24 19.54
N VAL A 153 11.94 -2.11 19.15
CA VAL A 153 11.23 -0.92 18.67
C VAL A 153 11.19 -0.92 17.14
N TYR A 154 9.99 -0.72 16.58
CA TYR A 154 9.75 -0.71 15.14
C TYR A 154 9.28 0.64 14.61
N HIS A 155 8.80 1.51 15.51
CA HIS A 155 8.26 2.82 15.17
C HIS A 155 8.92 3.88 16.05
N LEU A 156 9.55 4.86 15.42
CA LEU A 156 10.11 6.02 16.11
C LEU A 156 9.25 7.25 15.80
N GLU A 157 8.82 7.95 16.84
CA GLU A 157 8.10 9.22 16.75
C GLU A 157 8.88 10.32 17.48
N ILE A 158 9.15 11.41 16.78
CA ILE A 158 9.77 12.60 17.36
C ILE A 158 8.84 13.79 17.08
N PRO A 159 7.97 14.16 18.04
CA PRO A 159 6.99 15.23 17.87
C PRO A 159 7.60 16.64 18.05
N GLU A 160 8.93 16.74 18.12
CA GLU A 160 9.63 18.01 18.30
C GLU A 160 9.68 18.82 17.00
N GLU A 161 9.35 20.10 17.10
CA GLU A 161 9.51 21.02 15.98
C GLU A 161 11.00 21.28 15.71
N ASN A 162 11.38 21.25 14.44
CA ASN A 162 12.70 21.61 13.93
C ASN A 162 13.80 20.74 14.55
N ILE A 163 13.66 19.42 14.43
CA ILE A 163 14.70 18.49 14.88
C ILE A 163 15.98 18.68 14.06
N PHE A 164 17.11 18.73 14.75
CA PHE A 164 18.43 18.79 14.14
C PHE A 164 18.81 17.45 13.50
N ILE A 165 19.52 17.51 12.37
CA ILE A 165 19.94 16.30 11.62
C ILE A 165 20.82 15.39 12.48
N GLY A 166 21.77 15.96 13.25
CA GLY A 166 22.67 15.19 14.12
C GLY A 166 21.91 14.34 15.12
N ALA A 167 21.02 14.97 15.89
CA ALA A 167 20.14 14.30 16.86
C ALA A 167 19.24 13.23 16.20
N LEU A 168 18.68 13.51 15.02
CA LEU A 168 17.89 12.52 14.28
C LEU A 168 18.72 11.28 13.91
N ILE A 169 19.91 11.48 13.34
CA ILE A 169 20.79 10.40 12.92
C ILE A 169 21.25 9.57 14.13
N GLU A 170 21.62 10.22 15.24
CA GLU A 170 21.96 9.53 16.48
C GLU A 170 20.81 8.68 17.01
N ALA A 171 19.57 9.20 16.98
CA ALA A 171 18.39 8.44 17.39
C ALA A 171 18.16 7.22 16.50
N LEU A 172 18.29 7.36 15.19
CA LEU A 172 18.14 6.27 14.24
C LEU A 172 19.22 5.19 14.40
N ASN A 173 20.46 5.59 14.70
CA ASN A 173 21.57 4.65 14.94
C ASN A 173 21.39 3.80 16.20
N LEU A 174 20.67 4.32 17.20
CA LEU A 174 20.40 3.57 18.41
C LEU A 174 19.33 2.51 18.20
N VAL A 175 18.43 2.67 17.22
CA VAL A 175 17.25 1.80 17.04
C VAL A 175 17.32 1.08 15.67
N PRO A 176 17.95 -0.11 15.59
CA PRO A 176 18.30 -0.75 14.32
C PRO A 176 17.13 -1.47 13.60
N GLU A 177 15.99 -1.69 14.26
CA GLU A 177 14.87 -2.47 13.72
C GLU A 177 13.71 -1.60 13.23
N LEU A 178 13.97 -0.30 13.01
CA LEU A 178 12.93 0.65 12.61
C LEU A 178 12.36 0.33 11.23
N ASN A 179 11.04 0.26 11.18
CA ASN A 179 10.27 0.19 9.95
C ASN A 179 9.63 1.54 9.61
N THR A 180 9.26 2.31 10.63
CA THR A 180 8.54 3.58 10.49
C THR A 180 9.23 4.70 11.26
N LEU A 181 9.37 5.84 10.60
CA LEU A 181 9.82 7.09 11.18
C LEU A 181 8.71 8.13 11.08
N LYS A 182 8.35 8.76 12.20
CA LYS A 182 7.46 9.91 12.26
C LYS A 182 8.18 11.07 12.91
N ILE A 183 8.23 12.20 12.22
CA ILE A 183 8.86 13.42 12.70
C ILE A 183 7.94 14.61 12.47
N TYR A 184 8.00 15.61 13.34
CA TYR A 184 7.17 16.80 13.18
C TYR A 184 7.70 17.70 12.07
N SER A 185 8.90 18.27 12.22
CA SER A 185 9.60 19.04 11.18
C SER A 185 11.11 18.95 11.35
N LEU A 186 11.86 19.19 10.27
CA LEU A 186 13.32 19.20 10.26
C LEU A 186 13.87 20.63 10.38
N SER A 187 14.99 20.79 11.08
CA SER A 187 15.78 22.02 11.05
C SER A 187 16.85 21.92 9.96
N LEU A 188 16.49 22.28 8.73
CA LEU A 188 17.45 22.47 7.66
C LEU A 188 17.86 23.94 7.60
N TYR A 189 19.06 24.25 8.09
CA TYR A 189 19.56 25.63 8.15
C TYR A 189 19.70 26.29 6.77
N GLU A 190 20.01 25.52 5.72
CA GLU A 190 20.05 25.99 4.33
C GLU A 190 19.93 24.78 3.36
N PRO A 191 19.52 24.97 2.09
CA PRO A 191 19.61 23.95 1.05
C PRO A 191 21.08 23.64 0.75
N ARG A 192 21.70 22.76 1.53
CA ARG A 192 23.04 22.24 1.27
C ARG A 192 22.99 20.77 0.94
N ASN A 193 23.85 20.37 0.02
CA ASN A 193 24.27 18.98 -0.06
C ASN A 193 24.79 18.57 1.32
N LEU A 194 24.39 17.38 1.77
CA LEU A 194 24.95 16.74 2.97
C LEU A 194 26.46 16.93 2.99
N SER A 195 26.99 17.38 4.12
CA SER A 195 28.43 17.42 4.34
C SER A 195 29.02 16.04 4.11
N PHE A 196 30.31 15.98 3.76
CA PHE A 196 30.99 14.70 3.57
C PHE A 196 30.90 13.82 4.83
N GLU A 197 30.93 14.41 6.03
CA GLU A 197 30.75 13.70 7.29
C GLU A 197 29.32 13.14 7.44
N GLU A 198 28.28 13.92 7.17
CA GLU A 198 26.90 13.43 7.18
C GLU A 198 26.69 12.34 6.13
N TYR A 199 27.27 12.48 4.94
CA TYR A 199 27.21 11.47 3.89
C TYR A 199 27.95 10.18 4.29
N MET A 200 29.12 10.29 4.93
CA MET A 200 29.86 9.13 5.43
C MET A 200 29.13 8.45 6.59
N ILE A 201 28.48 9.21 7.46
CA ILE A 201 27.60 8.68 8.50
C ILE A 201 26.44 7.94 7.84
N LEU A 202 25.72 8.54 6.89
CA LEU A 202 24.66 7.88 6.13
C LEU A 202 25.11 6.59 5.44
N CYS A 203 26.32 6.57 4.85
CA CYS A 203 26.88 5.38 4.21
C CYS A 203 27.30 4.28 5.20
N SER A 204 27.55 4.63 6.48
CA SER A 204 27.94 3.67 7.51
C SER A 204 26.76 2.94 8.16
N ILE A 205 25.52 3.37 7.84
CA ILE A 205 24.33 2.85 8.50
C ILE A 205 23.71 1.77 7.62
N GLU A 206 24.18 0.52 7.79
CA GLU A 206 23.62 -0.65 7.10
C GLU A 206 22.13 -0.90 7.49
N ASP A 207 21.66 -0.42 8.65
CA ASP A 207 20.34 -0.75 9.24
C ASP A 207 19.20 0.24 8.94
N ILE A 208 19.46 1.50 8.55
CA ILE A 208 18.39 2.43 8.11
C ILE A 208 17.75 1.95 6.80
N SER A 209 18.38 0.95 6.16
CA SER A 209 17.82 0.21 5.03
C SER A 209 16.43 -0.41 5.29
N LYS A 210 16.00 -0.53 6.54
CA LYS A 210 14.70 -1.13 6.92
C LYS A 210 13.54 -0.14 7.01
N ILE A 211 13.79 1.17 7.03
CA ILE A 211 12.73 2.18 7.14
C ILE A 211 11.98 2.25 5.81
N THR A 212 10.71 1.82 5.83
CA THR A 212 9.85 1.75 4.65
C THR A 212 8.73 2.78 4.66
N LYS A 213 8.47 3.41 5.81
CA LYS A 213 7.40 4.40 5.97
C LYS A 213 7.94 5.62 6.71
N VAL A 214 7.79 6.79 6.11
CA VAL A 214 8.18 8.06 6.72
C VAL A 214 6.98 9.00 6.74
N TYR A 215 6.77 9.62 7.89
CA TYR A 215 5.72 10.59 8.16
C TYR A 215 6.36 11.89 8.60
N LEU A 216 6.04 12.98 7.92
CA LEU A 216 6.50 14.33 8.23
C LEU A 216 5.26 15.19 8.52
N GLU A 217 5.08 15.68 9.74
CA GLU A 217 3.87 16.47 10.04
C GLU A 217 3.86 17.80 9.29
N LYS A 218 5.04 18.43 9.17
CA LYS A 218 5.20 19.74 8.55
C LYS A 218 6.48 19.78 7.73
N MET A 219 6.30 19.99 6.42
CA MET A 219 7.38 20.19 5.47
C MET A 219 7.55 21.68 5.16
N ASN A 220 8.72 22.24 5.48
CA ASN A 220 9.00 23.66 5.26
C ASN A 220 9.69 23.93 3.92
N ILE A 221 10.54 23.01 3.46
CA ILE A 221 11.26 23.10 2.19
C ILE A 221 11.35 21.72 1.51
N ILE A 222 11.51 21.68 0.18
CA ILE A 222 11.58 20.41 -0.57
C ILE A 222 12.84 19.61 -0.26
N GLU A 223 13.90 20.27 0.19
CA GLU A 223 15.17 19.66 0.57
C GLU A 223 15.01 18.70 1.76
N GLU A 224 14.01 18.91 2.62
CA GLU A 224 13.65 17.96 3.70
C GLU A 224 13.27 16.60 3.12
N PHE A 225 12.49 16.59 2.04
CA PHE A 225 12.12 15.36 1.34
C PHE A 225 13.35 14.68 0.70
N TYR A 226 14.24 15.45 0.07
CA TYR A 226 15.46 14.88 -0.52
C TYR A 226 16.42 14.32 0.53
N PHE A 227 16.53 14.98 1.66
CA PHE A 227 17.28 14.49 2.80
C PHE A 227 16.68 13.17 3.31
N LEU A 228 15.37 13.10 3.53
CA LEU A 228 14.69 11.88 4.00
C LEU A 228 14.80 10.73 2.99
N LEU A 229 14.79 11.01 1.68
CA LEU A 229 15.08 10.02 0.65
C LEU A 229 16.50 9.46 0.75
N ALA A 230 17.48 10.32 1.00
CA ALA A 230 18.88 9.91 1.16
C ALA A 230 19.08 9.14 2.47
N LEU A 231 18.41 9.57 3.53
CA LEU A 231 18.42 8.94 4.85
C LEU A 231 17.76 7.57 4.80
N CYS A 232 16.56 7.45 4.21
CA CYS A 232 15.75 6.24 4.17
C CYS A 232 15.64 5.68 2.74
N PRO A 233 16.69 5.05 2.18
CA PRO A 233 16.75 4.68 0.76
C PRO A 233 15.76 3.57 0.34
N PHE A 234 15.05 2.93 1.28
CA PHE A 234 14.03 1.91 1.03
C PHE A 234 12.62 2.33 1.49
N MET A 235 12.41 3.59 1.87
CA MET A 235 11.11 4.22 2.09
C MET A 235 10.10 3.96 0.95
N THR A 236 9.14 3.07 1.11
CA THR A 236 8.08 2.83 0.10
C THR A 236 6.88 3.75 0.25
N TYR A 237 6.80 4.49 1.37
CA TYR A 237 5.69 5.36 1.70
C TYR A 237 6.19 6.64 2.36
N PHE A 238 5.79 7.79 1.84
CA PHE A 238 6.04 9.10 2.39
C PHE A 238 4.72 9.85 2.55
N LYS A 239 4.43 10.30 3.77
CA LYS A 239 3.27 11.14 4.08
C LYS A 239 3.74 12.46 4.65
N VAL A 240 3.23 13.55 4.09
CA VAL A 240 3.36 14.89 4.67
C VAL A 240 1.98 15.39 5.08
N ASP A 241 1.80 15.91 6.30
CA ASP A 241 0.48 16.40 6.76
C ASP A 241 0.24 17.89 6.48
N SER A 242 1.29 18.69 6.44
CA SER A 242 1.21 20.11 6.10
C SER A 242 2.44 20.54 5.34
N ILE A 243 2.24 21.43 4.37
CA ILE A 243 3.30 21.97 3.51
C ILE A 243 3.25 23.49 3.66
N ASN A 244 4.28 24.06 4.26
CA ASN A 244 4.34 25.50 4.52
C ASN A 244 4.80 26.27 3.29
N ASP A 245 4.06 27.32 2.92
CA ASP A 245 4.46 28.36 1.96
C ASP A 245 4.98 27.87 0.58
N MET A 246 4.68 26.62 0.21
CA MET A 246 5.07 26.03 -1.07
C MET A 246 3.85 25.72 -1.92
N ASN A 247 3.96 26.02 -3.22
CA ASN A 247 2.98 25.55 -4.19
C ASN A 247 3.11 24.04 -4.35
N ILE A 248 2.03 23.31 -4.07
CA ILE A 248 1.95 21.85 -4.20
C ILE A 248 2.33 21.40 -5.63
N GLU A 249 1.92 22.13 -6.68
CA GLU A 249 2.32 21.83 -8.07
C GLU A 249 3.84 21.87 -8.25
N SER A 250 4.51 22.89 -7.68
CA SER A 250 5.96 23.02 -7.79
C SER A 250 6.71 21.91 -7.05
N ILE A 251 6.21 21.51 -5.87
CA ILE A 251 6.77 20.37 -5.11
C ILE A 251 6.66 19.10 -5.95
N LEU A 252 5.48 18.87 -6.50
CA LEU A 252 5.19 17.69 -7.30
C LEU A 252 6.05 17.63 -8.56
N GLU A 253 6.22 18.74 -9.27
CA GLU A 253 7.12 18.85 -10.42
C GLU A 253 8.56 18.47 -10.02
N LYS A 254 9.08 19.03 -8.93
CA LYS A 254 10.42 18.73 -8.40
C LYS A 254 10.60 17.27 -8.02
N ILE A 255 9.59 16.67 -7.37
CA ILE A 255 9.59 15.23 -7.03
C ILE A 255 9.64 14.40 -8.32
N VAL A 256 8.82 14.73 -9.32
CA VAL A 256 8.81 14.01 -10.60
C VAL A 256 10.11 14.17 -11.37
N GLU A 257 10.69 15.37 -11.40
CA GLU A 257 12.02 15.61 -11.97
C GLU A 257 13.08 14.72 -11.31
N LYS A 258 13.03 14.59 -9.97
CA LYS A 258 13.92 13.70 -9.21
C LYS A 258 13.71 12.23 -9.58
N ILE A 259 12.46 11.75 -9.61
CA ILE A 259 12.09 10.38 -10.03
C ILE A 259 12.57 10.08 -11.46
N ASN A 260 12.45 11.05 -12.36
CA ASN A 260 12.81 10.88 -13.77
C ASN A 260 14.32 10.95 -14.01
N ARG A 261 15.05 11.73 -13.21
CA ARG A 261 16.51 11.87 -13.29
C ARG A 261 17.23 10.66 -12.72
N ASP A 262 16.86 10.25 -11.52
CA ASP A 262 17.42 9.05 -10.89
C ASP A 262 16.68 7.85 -11.48
N SER A 263 17.31 7.09 -12.38
CA SER A 263 16.74 5.88 -13.03
C SER A 263 16.43 4.73 -12.05
N ASN A 264 16.22 5.05 -10.78
CA ASN A 264 16.04 4.16 -9.66
C ASN A 264 14.58 3.71 -9.58
N ASN A 265 14.34 2.43 -9.84
CA ASN A 265 13.00 1.82 -9.84
C ASN A 265 12.25 1.97 -8.50
N TYR A 266 12.98 2.22 -7.42
CA TYR A 266 12.42 2.38 -6.09
C TYR A 266 11.63 3.71 -5.96
N LEU A 267 12.11 4.82 -6.51
CA LEU A 267 11.40 6.10 -6.52
C LEU A 267 10.04 6.03 -7.26
N ARG A 268 9.94 5.14 -8.25
CA ARG A 268 8.69 4.86 -8.98
C ARG A 268 7.68 4.05 -8.16
N ARG A 269 8.11 3.41 -7.08
CA ARG A 269 7.26 2.63 -6.16
C ARG A 269 6.87 3.40 -4.91
N LEU A 270 7.48 4.56 -4.68
CA LEU A 270 7.20 5.41 -3.53
C LEU A 270 5.78 5.96 -3.60
N CYS A 271 4.98 5.61 -2.60
CA CYS A 271 3.66 6.19 -2.40
C CYS A 271 3.81 7.54 -1.69
N PHE A 272 3.19 8.58 -2.25
CA PHE A 272 3.17 9.92 -1.68
C PHE A 272 1.76 10.28 -1.25
N TYR A 273 1.60 10.70 0.00
CA TYR A 273 0.39 11.34 0.48
C TYR A 273 0.67 12.82 0.71
N ILE A 274 -0.03 13.67 -0.05
CA ILE A 274 -0.04 15.12 0.11
C ILE A 274 -1.49 15.57 0.32
N PRO A 275 -1.84 16.12 1.48
CA PRO A 275 -3.18 16.64 1.71
C PRO A 275 -3.46 17.79 0.74
N MET A 276 -4.72 17.88 0.30
CA MET A 276 -5.21 18.89 -0.64
C MET A 276 -4.77 18.74 -2.11
N ALA A 277 -4.03 17.68 -2.48
CA ALA A 277 -3.84 17.33 -3.89
C ALA A 277 -5.17 16.82 -4.48
N ASP A 278 -5.68 17.50 -5.51
CA ASP A 278 -6.93 17.10 -6.17
C ASP A 278 -6.69 15.98 -7.22
N ASP A 279 -7.79 15.37 -7.69
CA ASP A 279 -7.74 14.29 -8.67
C ASP A 279 -7.08 14.71 -10.00
N ARG A 280 -7.17 16.00 -10.36
CA ARG A 280 -6.57 16.53 -11.59
C ARG A 280 -5.06 16.57 -11.47
N MET A 281 -4.53 17.04 -10.34
CA MET A 281 -3.10 17.03 -10.03
C MET A 281 -2.58 15.59 -10.00
N ILE A 282 -3.30 14.67 -9.34
CA ILE A 282 -2.93 13.25 -9.30
C ILE A 282 -2.89 12.64 -10.72
N GLN A 283 -3.86 12.95 -11.58
CA GLN A 283 -3.86 12.48 -12.97
C GLN A 283 -2.69 13.05 -13.79
N GLN A 284 -2.41 14.35 -13.66
CA GLN A 284 -1.26 14.98 -14.30
C GLN A 284 0.06 14.35 -13.86
N LEU A 285 0.21 14.07 -12.57
CA LEU A 285 1.39 13.39 -12.03
C LEU A 285 1.58 11.99 -12.57
N ARG A 286 0.49 11.19 -12.64
CA ARG A 286 0.55 9.85 -13.23
C ARG A 286 1.09 9.90 -14.65
N ILE A 287 0.60 10.86 -15.45
CA ILE A 287 1.06 11.08 -16.82
C ILE A 287 2.55 11.47 -16.85
N MET A 288 3.01 12.33 -15.94
CA MET A 288 4.41 12.78 -15.89
C MET A 288 5.39 11.71 -15.35
N ILE A 289 4.96 10.85 -14.43
CA ILE A 289 5.77 9.74 -13.86
C ILE A 289 5.89 8.57 -14.85
N ASP A 290 4.81 8.24 -15.56
CA ASP A 290 4.82 7.19 -16.58
C ASP A 290 5.63 7.59 -17.83
N CYS A 291 5.98 8.88 -17.96
CA CYS A 291 6.74 9.42 -19.08
C CYS A 291 8.10 9.97 -18.62
N PRO A 292 9.12 9.12 -18.44
CA PRO A 292 10.47 9.62 -18.19
C PRO A 292 10.94 10.37 -19.43
N GLY A 293 10.98 11.70 -19.35
CA GLY A 293 11.67 12.62 -20.25
C GLY A 293 11.54 12.35 -21.76
N LYS A 294 10.77 13.19 -22.45
CA LYS A 294 10.71 13.32 -23.92
C LYS A 294 10.06 12.16 -24.69
N LEU A 295 8.77 11.91 -24.48
CA LEU A 295 7.91 11.63 -25.62
C LEU A 295 7.47 12.97 -26.22
N LYS A 296 8.34 13.57 -27.04
CA LYS A 296 7.78 14.26 -28.21
C LYS A 296 7.14 13.13 -28.99
N TRP A 297 5.81 12.99 -28.94
CA TRP A 297 5.09 12.11 -29.86
C TRP A 297 5.70 12.34 -31.23
N ASN A 298 6.20 11.28 -31.85
CA ASN A 298 6.68 11.40 -33.21
C ASN A 298 5.51 11.97 -34.01
N ARG A 299 5.68 13.14 -34.62
CA ARG A 299 4.59 13.78 -35.39
C ARG A 299 4.20 12.95 -36.60
N THR A 300 5.01 11.95 -36.93
CA THR A 300 4.68 10.90 -37.90
C THR A 300 4.12 9.68 -37.18
N ALA A 301 2.86 9.37 -37.48
CA ALA A 301 2.25 8.10 -37.12
C ALA A 301 2.75 7.01 -38.08
N THR A 302 3.16 5.87 -37.54
CA THR A 302 3.46 4.68 -38.34
C THR A 302 2.21 3.80 -38.40
N THR A 303 1.79 3.42 -39.59
CA THR A 303 0.69 2.45 -39.73
C THR A 303 1.19 1.08 -39.27
N ILE A 304 0.69 0.62 -38.12
CA ILE A 304 1.05 -0.67 -37.52
C ILE A 304 0.11 -1.81 -37.95
N ILE A 305 -1.07 -1.45 -38.47
CA ILE A 305 -2.08 -2.28 -39.12
C ILE A 305 -3.09 -1.39 -39.83
N GLY A 306 -3.52 -1.74 -41.05
CA GLY A 306 -4.44 -0.91 -41.82
C GLY A 306 -4.40 -1.13 -43.34
N GLY A 307 -5.34 -0.49 -44.02
CA GLY A 307 -5.65 -0.70 -45.44
C GLY A 307 -6.99 -1.43 -45.59
N TYR A 308 -7.84 -0.98 -46.52
CA TYR A 308 -9.15 -1.59 -46.76
C TYR A 308 -9.01 -3.02 -47.30
N GLY A 309 -9.69 -3.99 -46.69
CA GLY A 309 -9.74 -5.37 -47.18
C GLY A 309 -10.01 -6.41 -46.09
N THR A 310 -9.93 -7.68 -46.47
CA THR A 310 -10.29 -8.85 -45.64
C THR A 310 -9.09 -9.70 -45.21
N GLY A 311 -7.89 -9.42 -45.75
CA GLY A 311 -6.67 -10.17 -45.41
C GLY A 311 -6.15 -9.88 -43.98
N PRO A 312 -5.23 -10.72 -43.47
CA PRO A 312 -4.47 -10.39 -42.27
C PRO A 312 -3.79 -9.03 -42.47
N ASN A 313 -3.88 -8.13 -41.49
CA ASN A 313 -3.37 -6.75 -41.55
C ASN A 313 -4.23 -5.73 -42.34
N GLN A 314 -5.35 -6.14 -42.94
CA GLN A 314 -6.34 -5.24 -43.56
C GLN A 314 -7.58 -5.09 -42.67
N LEU A 315 -8.25 -3.95 -42.73
CA LEU A 315 -9.41 -3.62 -41.89
C LEU A 315 -10.57 -3.08 -42.75
N ASN A 316 -11.80 -3.28 -42.30
CA ASN A 316 -13.03 -2.74 -42.85
C ASN A 316 -13.90 -2.21 -41.71
N TYR A 317 -14.12 -0.90 -41.65
CA TYR A 317 -14.83 -0.22 -40.56
C TYR A 317 -14.40 -0.65 -39.14
N PRO A 318 -13.12 -0.51 -38.76
CA PRO A 318 -12.69 -0.80 -37.39
C PRO A 318 -13.33 0.19 -36.41
N ASN A 319 -13.90 -0.30 -35.30
CA ASN A 319 -14.68 0.53 -34.37
C ASN A 319 -14.16 0.50 -32.92
N GLY A 320 -13.17 -0.35 -32.62
CA GLY A 320 -12.62 -0.41 -31.26
C GLY A 320 -11.26 -1.06 -31.21
N ILE A 321 -10.45 -0.65 -30.22
CA ILE A 321 -9.13 -1.23 -29.93
C ILE A 321 -8.97 -1.49 -28.44
N PHE A 322 -8.22 -2.54 -28.09
CA PHE A 322 -7.85 -2.88 -26.71
C PHE A 322 -6.42 -3.40 -26.67
N ILE A 323 -5.60 -2.96 -25.70
CA ILE A 323 -4.23 -3.45 -25.52
C ILE A 323 -4.15 -4.17 -24.17
N GLU A 324 -3.74 -5.43 -24.20
CA GLU A 324 -3.48 -6.19 -22.98
C GLU A 324 -2.19 -5.71 -22.32
N SER A 325 -2.29 -5.20 -21.08
CA SER A 325 -1.19 -4.48 -20.42
C SER A 325 0.05 -5.33 -20.13
N LYS A 326 -0.11 -6.65 -19.90
CA LYS A 326 0.98 -7.58 -19.57
C LYS A 326 1.72 -8.10 -20.80
N THR A 327 0.98 -8.53 -21.83
CA THR A 327 1.52 -9.17 -23.03
C THR A 327 1.78 -8.17 -24.17
N LYS A 328 1.23 -6.94 -24.05
CA LYS A 328 1.26 -5.88 -25.08
C LYS A 328 0.59 -6.28 -26.40
N ILE A 329 -0.32 -7.24 -26.36
CA ILE A 329 -1.08 -7.66 -27.53
C ILE A 329 -2.21 -6.65 -27.79
N LEU A 330 -2.33 -6.21 -29.04
CA LEU A 330 -3.39 -5.32 -29.53
C LEU A 330 -4.54 -6.14 -30.13
N TYR A 331 -5.77 -5.86 -29.70
CA TYR A 331 -7.01 -6.42 -30.23
C TYR A 331 -7.79 -5.31 -30.94
N ILE A 332 -8.37 -5.62 -32.10
CA ILE A 332 -9.06 -4.65 -32.96
C ILE A 332 -10.41 -5.23 -33.37
N ALA A 333 -11.49 -4.52 -33.07
CA ALA A 333 -12.83 -4.84 -33.55
C ALA A 333 -12.99 -4.34 -34.99
N ASP A 334 -12.90 -5.27 -35.94
CA ASP A 334 -12.92 -5.04 -37.39
C ASP A 334 -14.34 -5.29 -37.91
N VAL A 335 -15.23 -4.32 -37.67
CA VAL A 335 -16.70 -4.52 -37.70
C VAL A 335 -17.23 -4.84 -39.08
N GLY A 336 -16.72 -4.18 -40.13
CA GLY A 336 -17.11 -4.43 -41.51
C GLY A 336 -16.62 -5.78 -42.04
N ASN A 337 -15.68 -6.42 -41.36
CA ASN A 337 -15.25 -7.80 -41.63
C ASN A 337 -15.82 -8.80 -40.62
N HIS A 338 -16.68 -8.36 -39.69
CA HIS A 338 -17.29 -9.20 -38.66
C HIS A 338 -16.28 -10.03 -37.85
N ARG A 339 -15.11 -9.46 -37.55
CA ARG A 339 -14.02 -10.17 -36.86
C ARG A 339 -13.32 -9.33 -35.80
N VAL A 340 -12.50 -9.99 -34.99
CA VAL A 340 -11.52 -9.37 -34.10
C VAL A 340 -10.14 -9.79 -34.54
N GLN A 341 -9.27 -8.82 -34.84
CA GLN A 341 -7.86 -9.09 -35.13
C GLN A 341 -6.99 -8.90 -33.89
N LYS A 342 -6.00 -9.77 -33.74
CA LYS A 342 -5.03 -9.74 -32.66
C LYS A 342 -3.63 -9.58 -33.25
N ARG A 343 -2.95 -8.51 -32.85
CA ARG A 343 -1.58 -8.18 -33.25
C ARG A 343 -0.64 -8.36 -32.07
N TYR A 344 0.37 -9.19 -32.25
CA TYR A 344 1.43 -9.44 -31.27
C TYR A 344 2.53 -8.37 -31.34
N PRO A 345 3.34 -8.19 -30.28
CA PRO A 345 4.45 -7.23 -30.27
C PRO A 345 5.49 -7.48 -31.37
N ASN A 346 5.68 -8.75 -31.76
CA ASN A 346 6.58 -9.16 -32.85
C ASN A 346 6.06 -8.78 -34.26
N GLY A 347 4.84 -8.21 -34.37
CA GLY A 347 4.24 -7.81 -35.63
C GLY A 347 3.34 -8.87 -36.28
N GLU A 348 3.28 -10.08 -35.71
CA GLU A 348 2.38 -11.14 -36.18
C GLU A 348 0.92 -10.75 -35.94
N ILE A 349 0.06 -11.02 -36.93
CA ILE A 349 -1.37 -10.70 -36.88
C ILE A 349 -2.16 -11.96 -37.19
N ILE A 350 -3.09 -12.28 -36.29
CA ILE A 350 -4.03 -13.39 -36.46
C ILE A 350 -5.46 -12.90 -36.26
N THR A 351 -6.41 -13.62 -36.87
CA THR A 351 -7.83 -13.42 -36.56
C THR A 351 -8.11 -14.14 -35.23
N ALA A 352 -8.41 -13.38 -34.19
CA ALA A 352 -8.68 -13.93 -32.87
C ALA A 352 -10.13 -14.37 -32.69
N ALA A 353 -11.07 -13.83 -33.47
CA ALA A 353 -12.46 -14.28 -33.52
C ALA A 353 -13.16 -13.82 -34.80
N GLY A 354 -14.17 -14.56 -35.26
CA GLY A 354 -14.90 -14.28 -36.50
C GLY A 354 -14.21 -14.84 -37.74
N ASP A 355 -14.91 -14.91 -38.87
CA ASP A 355 -14.38 -15.43 -40.12
C ASP A 355 -13.96 -14.29 -41.07
N PRO A 356 -12.76 -14.37 -41.69
CA PRO A 356 -12.28 -13.35 -42.63
C PRO A 356 -13.16 -13.13 -43.87
N HIS A 357 -14.14 -13.99 -44.15
CA HIS A 357 -15.09 -13.81 -45.26
C HIS A 357 -16.37 -13.06 -44.84
N GLY A 358 -16.44 -12.50 -43.63
CA GLY A 358 -17.58 -11.69 -43.18
C GLY A 358 -18.84 -12.52 -42.86
N ARG A 359 -18.65 -13.80 -42.51
CA ARG A 359 -19.75 -14.72 -42.22
C ARG A 359 -20.38 -14.42 -40.85
N ALA A 360 -21.66 -14.05 -40.86
CA ALA A 360 -22.36 -13.57 -39.67
C ALA A 360 -22.74 -14.72 -38.72
N GLY A 361 -22.15 -14.74 -37.54
CA GLY A 361 -22.48 -15.69 -36.47
C GLY A 361 -21.93 -15.21 -35.12
N ILE A 362 -22.66 -15.47 -34.04
CA ILE A 362 -22.23 -15.14 -32.68
C ILE A 362 -21.28 -16.22 -32.20
N GLN A 363 -20.05 -15.82 -31.87
CA GLN A 363 -19.00 -16.73 -31.42
C GLN A 363 -18.92 -16.74 -29.89
N TYR A 364 -18.94 -17.93 -29.31
CA TYR A 364 -18.62 -18.16 -27.89
C TYR A 364 -17.18 -18.64 -27.75
N TRP A 365 -16.44 -18.01 -26.83
CA TRP A 365 -15.06 -18.36 -26.54
C TRP A 365 -14.92 -18.71 -25.05
N GLN A 366 -14.43 -19.91 -24.78
CA GLN A 366 -14.00 -20.28 -23.44
C GLN A 366 -12.68 -19.59 -23.13
N ARG A 367 -12.43 -19.28 -21.85
CA ARG A 367 -11.15 -18.71 -21.40
C ARG A 367 -9.99 -19.59 -21.94
N ASP A 368 -9.02 -18.95 -22.57
CA ASP A 368 -7.82 -19.55 -23.17
C ASP A 368 -8.05 -20.47 -24.39
N ALA A 369 -9.26 -20.48 -24.97
CA ALA A 369 -9.53 -21.20 -26.21
C ALA A 369 -8.81 -20.56 -27.41
N GLN A 370 -8.23 -21.40 -28.27
CA GLN A 370 -7.62 -20.96 -29.54
C GLN A 370 -8.65 -20.81 -30.67
N ASN A 371 -9.84 -21.44 -30.54
CA ASN A 371 -10.94 -21.34 -31.50
C ASN A 371 -12.28 -21.14 -30.77
N GLY A 372 -13.18 -20.37 -31.38
CA GLY A 372 -14.55 -20.13 -30.90
C GLY A 372 -15.53 -21.16 -31.42
N THR A 373 -16.71 -21.21 -30.82
CA THR A 373 -17.85 -22.00 -31.30
C THR A 373 -19.00 -21.07 -31.70
N THR A 374 -19.56 -21.27 -32.89
CA THR A 374 -20.77 -20.56 -33.34
C THR A 374 -21.96 -21.02 -32.50
N VAL A 375 -22.58 -20.09 -31.77
CA VAL A 375 -23.70 -20.37 -30.84
C VAL A 375 -25.03 -19.74 -31.27
N ALA A 376 -25.00 -18.84 -32.27
CA ALA A 376 -26.17 -18.32 -32.96
C ALA A 376 -25.79 -17.87 -34.37
N GLY A 377 -26.71 -18.01 -35.32
CA GLY A 377 -26.42 -17.80 -36.75
C GLY A 377 -25.67 -18.99 -37.37
N ASN A 378 -25.66 -19.07 -38.70
CA ASN A 378 -25.10 -20.18 -39.48
C ASN A 378 -23.98 -19.71 -40.41
N GLU A 379 -23.33 -18.59 -40.08
CA GLU A 379 -22.24 -18.04 -40.89
C GLU A 379 -22.68 -17.62 -42.31
N SER A 380 -23.98 -17.43 -42.55
CA SER A 380 -24.52 -16.94 -43.83
C SER A 380 -25.27 -15.61 -43.65
N LEU A 381 -25.20 -14.78 -44.69
CA LEU A 381 -25.90 -13.49 -44.76
C LEU A 381 -27.29 -13.71 -45.36
N GLY A 382 -28.34 -13.35 -44.62
CA GLY A 382 -29.70 -13.45 -45.10
C GLY A 382 -30.74 -13.23 -44.00
N ALA A 383 -32.00 -13.45 -44.34
CA ALA A 383 -33.15 -13.22 -43.46
C ALA A 383 -33.75 -14.52 -42.91
N ALA A 384 -33.13 -15.68 -43.18
CA ALA A 384 -33.57 -16.93 -42.59
C ALA A 384 -33.37 -16.90 -41.07
N LEU A 385 -34.15 -17.70 -40.34
CA LEU A 385 -34.12 -17.71 -38.88
C LEU A 385 -32.80 -18.22 -38.29
N ASN A 386 -31.91 -18.75 -39.11
CA ASN A 386 -30.55 -19.15 -38.74
C ASN A 386 -29.47 -18.25 -39.36
N GLU A 387 -29.84 -17.15 -40.01
CA GLU A 387 -28.94 -16.21 -40.68
C GLU A 387 -29.01 -14.83 -39.99
N PHE A 388 -28.02 -13.99 -40.25
CA PHE A 388 -28.05 -12.59 -39.81
C PHE A 388 -27.74 -11.65 -40.97
N HIS A 389 -28.22 -10.43 -40.88
CA HIS A 389 -27.84 -9.31 -41.73
C HIS A 389 -27.48 -8.09 -40.88
N PHE A 390 -26.17 -7.91 -40.71
CA PHE A 390 -25.56 -6.81 -39.94
C PHE A 390 -26.05 -6.77 -38.47
N PRO A 391 -25.74 -7.82 -37.67
CA PRO A 391 -26.08 -7.82 -36.27
C PRO A 391 -25.22 -6.79 -35.52
N THR A 392 -25.84 -5.83 -34.84
CA THR A 392 -25.13 -4.70 -34.19
C THR A 392 -24.93 -4.86 -32.69
N ARG A 393 -25.73 -5.72 -32.05
CA ARG A 393 -25.69 -5.91 -30.59
C ARG A 393 -26.10 -7.33 -30.20
N VAL A 394 -25.42 -7.85 -29.18
CA VAL A 394 -25.71 -9.14 -28.56
C VAL A 394 -25.88 -8.95 -27.06
N LEU A 395 -26.90 -9.58 -26.48
CA LEU A 395 -27.14 -9.65 -25.05
C LEU A 395 -27.24 -11.12 -24.62
N VAL A 396 -26.75 -11.42 -23.43
CA VAL A 396 -26.90 -12.75 -22.81
C VAL A 396 -27.79 -12.60 -21.58
N GLY A 397 -28.94 -13.27 -21.60
CA GLY A 397 -29.89 -13.24 -20.49
C GLY A 397 -29.49 -14.17 -19.34
N SER A 398 -30.15 -14.01 -18.19
CA SER A 398 -29.88 -14.78 -16.95
C SER A 398 -30.03 -16.30 -17.10
N LYS A 399 -30.73 -16.76 -18.14
CA LYS A 399 -30.89 -18.19 -18.49
C LYS A 399 -29.93 -18.65 -19.61
N LYS A 400 -28.87 -17.88 -19.89
CA LYS A 400 -27.90 -18.09 -20.99
C LYS A 400 -28.53 -18.05 -22.40
N ASN A 401 -29.72 -17.47 -22.55
CA ASN A 401 -30.29 -17.16 -23.86
C ASN A 401 -29.53 -16.00 -24.51
N ILE A 402 -29.35 -16.07 -25.82
CA ILE A 402 -28.67 -15.04 -26.60
C ILE A 402 -29.72 -14.24 -27.34
N ILE A 403 -29.72 -12.92 -27.18
CA ILE A 403 -30.59 -11.99 -27.91
C ILE A 403 -29.70 -11.16 -28.82
N VAL A 404 -30.07 -11.08 -30.10
CA VAL A 404 -29.30 -10.39 -31.13
C VAL A 404 -30.19 -9.36 -31.81
N ALA A 405 -29.70 -8.13 -31.91
CA ALA A 405 -30.31 -7.10 -32.75
C ALA A 405 -29.75 -7.23 -34.18
N ASP A 406 -30.59 -7.73 -35.07
CA ASP A 406 -30.25 -8.02 -36.46
C ASP A 406 -30.71 -6.86 -37.36
N SER A 407 -29.86 -5.84 -37.44
CA SER A 407 -30.31 -4.48 -37.73
C SER A 407 -30.73 -4.23 -39.17
N LEU A 408 -30.13 -4.90 -40.16
CA LEU A 408 -30.59 -4.75 -41.56
C LEU A 408 -31.79 -5.63 -41.89
N ASN A 409 -32.05 -6.67 -41.10
CA ASN A 409 -33.31 -7.40 -41.14
C ASN A 409 -34.40 -6.78 -40.25
N GLN A 410 -34.10 -5.65 -39.58
CA GLN A 410 -35.04 -4.90 -38.73
C GLN A 410 -35.72 -5.75 -37.65
N GLN A 411 -35.00 -6.75 -37.13
CA GLN A 411 -35.54 -7.75 -36.23
C GLN A 411 -34.64 -7.95 -35.01
N ILE A 412 -35.24 -8.41 -33.92
CA ILE A 412 -34.55 -8.88 -32.72
C ILE A 412 -34.80 -10.37 -32.61
N MET A 413 -33.74 -11.16 -32.57
CA MET A 413 -33.79 -12.61 -32.56
C MET A 413 -33.24 -13.18 -31.25
N GLN A 414 -33.75 -14.35 -30.85
CA GLN A 414 -33.36 -15.04 -29.63
C GLN A 414 -33.00 -16.51 -29.87
N TRP A 415 -31.92 -16.98 -29.25
CA TRP A 415 -31.53 -18.39 -29.13
C TRP A 415 -31.60 -18.84 -27.67
N THR A 416 -32.07 -20.07 -27.43
CA THR A 416 -32.19 -20.66 -26.09
C THR A 416 -31.04 -21.61 -25.76
N PHE A 417 -30.68 -21.71 -24.47
CA PHE A 417 -29.72 -22.69 -23.96
C PHE A 417 -30.45 -23.90 -23.33
N PRO A 418 -29.93 -25.15 -23.43
CA PRO A 418 -28.67 -25.55 -24.06
C PRO A 418 -28.70 -25.50 -25.59
N TYR A 419 -27.56 -25.19 -26.19
CA TYR A 419 -27.37 -25.17 -27.65
C TYR A 419 -27.65 -26.55 -28.25
N ASP A 420 -28.58 -26.62 -29.20
CA ASP A 420 -28.84 -27.81 -30.03
C ASP A 420 -28.30 -27.56 -31.45
N PRO A 421 -27.15 -28.15 -31.82
CA PRO A 421 -26.57 -27.96 -33.15
C PRO A 421 -27.47 -28.45 -34.29
N LYS A 422 -28.47 -29.31 -34.01
CA LYS A 422 -29.46 -29.75 -35.02
C LYS A 422 -30.62 -28.77 -35.20
N LYS A 423 -30.74 -27.75 -34.34
CA LYS A 423 -31.79 -26.73 -34.33
C LYS A 423 -31.21 -25.32 -34.19
N ASN A 424 -30.09 -25.03 -34.85
CA ASN A 424 -29.46 -23.70 -34.83
C ASN A 424 -30.32 -22.67 -35.58
N VAL A 425 -31.50 -22.36 -35.05
CA VAL A 425 -32.52 -21.49 -35.60
C VAL A 425 -33.00 -20.60 -34.46
N GLY A 426 -32.89 -19.28 -34.65
CA GLY A 426 -33.37 -18.27 -33.72
C GLY A 426 -34.87 -18.06 -33.83
N THR A 427 -35.43 -17.43 -32.80
CA THR A 427 -36.83 -16.98 -32.79
C THR A 427 -36.87 -15.46 -32.84
N ILE A 428 -37.67 -14.89 -33.73
CA ILE A 428 -37.90 -13.44 -33.74
C ILE A 428 -38.75 -13.07 -32.53
N ILE A 429 -38.26 -12.16 -31.69
CA ILE A 429 -38.94 -11.70 -30.48
C ILE A 429 -39.45 -10.26 -30.57
N ALA A 430 -38.96 -9.48 -31.54
CA ALA A 430 -39.52 -8.19 -31.92
C ALA A 430 -39.14 -7.82 -33.35
N VAL A 431 -40.02 -7.11 -34.04
CA VAL A 431 -39.82 -6.57 -35.40
C VAL A 431 -40.29 -5.11 -35.39
N SER A 432 -39.58 -4.22 -36.07
CA SER A 432 -40.11 -2.89 -36.40
C SER A 432 -40.51 -2.86 -37.87
N TYR A 433 -41.69 -2.30 -38.17
CA TYR A 433 -42.12 -2.02 -39.54
C TYR A 433 -41.63 -0.66 -40.01
#